data_AF-A0A0S8A6P0-F1
#
_entry.id   AF-A0A0S8A6P0-F1
#
_cell.length_a   1.000
_cell.length_b   1.000
_cell.length_c   1.000
_cell.angle_alpha   90.00
_cell.angle_beta   90.00
_cell.angle_gamma   90.00
#
_symmetry.space_group_name_H-M   'P 1'
#
loop_
_entity.id
_entity.type
_entity.pdbx_description
1 polymer ?
#
loop_
_entity_poly.entity_id
_entity_poly.type
_entity_poly.pdbx_seq_one_letter_code
_entity_poly.pdbx_strand_id
1 'polypeptide(L)'
;GRPTPVERVMICPPESRIGPLSDSERSEHLSRSPLKGRYDTVVDRESAYELLKQRADVEAKSTASTARSSKNSRGPGRPRQSVLEAMTKSAVRSIGSSLGRQIVRGILGSLLGKSR
;
A
#
# COMPACT_ATOMS: atom_id res chain seq x y z
N GLY A 1 31.39 71.84 10.70
CA GLY A 1 31.91 70.93 11.74
C GLY A 1 31.78 69.51 11.26
N ARG A 2 32.70 68.61 11.65
CA ARG A 2 32.59 67.18 11.36
C ARG A 2 31.99 66.50 12.60
N PRO A 3 30.89 65.74 12.48
CA PRO A 3 30.29 65.07 13.64
C PRO A 3 31.27 64.05 14.21
N THR A 4 31.39 64.03 15.53
CA THR A 4 32.16 63.02 16.27
C THR A 4 31.28 61.80 16.55
N PRO A 5 31.86 60.59 16.68
CA PRO A 5 31.10 59.41 17.07
C PRO A 5 30.44 59.59 18.45
N VAL A 6 29.28 58.98 18.64
CA VAL A 6 28.58 58.92 19.94
C VAL A 6 29.26 57.94 20.90
N GLU A 7 29.03 58.12 22.19
CA GLU A 7 29.55 57.23 23.24
C GLU A 7 28.99 55.81 23.15
N ARG A 8 29.81 54.81 23.51
CA ARG A 8 29.42 53.39 23.50
C ARG A 8 28.91 53.00 24.88
N VAL A 9 27.73 52.37 24.93
CA VAL A 9 27.14 51.81 26.16
C VAL A 9 26.96 50.30 26.02
N MET A 10 26.99 49.61 27.16
CA MET A 10 26.69 48.17 27.25
C MET A 10 25.18 47.97 27.40
N ILE A 11 24.65 46.91 26.78
CA ILE A 11 23.25 46.49 26.91
C ILE A 11 23.22 45.16 27.67
N CYS A 12 22.36 45.04 28.68
CA CYS A 12 22.07 43.78 29.36
C CYS A 12 20.80 43.17 28.75
N PRO A 13 20.90 42.15 27.87
CA PRO A 13 19.73 41.48 27.33
C PRO A 13 19.02 40.68 28.44
N PRO A 14 17.70 40.47 28.34
CA PRO A 14 16.98 39.65 29.31
C PRO A 14 17.53 38.23 29.33
N GLU A 15 17.53 37.61 30.51
CA GLU A 15 17.91 36.21 30.65
C GLU A 15 16.93 35.33 29.88
N SER A 16 17.47 34.50 28.97
CA SER A 16 16.69 33.48 28.27
C SER A 16 16.85 32.15 28.99
N ARG A 17 15.73 31.46 29.24
CA ARG A 17 15.75 30.10 29.75
C ARG A 17 15.95 29.12 28.60
N ILE A 18 17.19 29.02 28.13
CA ILE A 18 17.60 28.06 27.10
C ILE A 18 17.87 26.72 27.76
N GLY A 19 17.10 25.69 27.39
CA GLY A 19 17.27 24.33 27.90
C GLY A 19 15.97 23.53 27.84
N PRO A 20 16.05 22.21 28.07
CA PRO A 20 14.86 21.38 28.18
C PRO A 20 14.03 21.77 29.41
N LEU A 21 12.70 21.72 29.30
CA LEU A 21 11.81 21.81 30.47
C LEU A 21 12.03 20.60 31.39
N SER A 22 11.89 20.81 32.70
CA SER A 22 11.80 19.66 33.61
C SER A 22 10.49 18.90 33.38
N ASP A 23 10.48 17.62 33.75
CA ASP A 23 9.28 16.79 33.63
C ASP A 23 8.11 17.35 34.44
N SER A 24 8.40 17.92 35.61
CA SER A 24 7.39 18.56 36.48
C SER A 24 6.70 19.73 35.79
N GLU A 25 7.47 20.66 35.21
CA GLU A 25 6.95 21.83 34.50
C GLU A 25 6.18 21.41 33.25
N ARG A 26 6.72 20.43 32.51
CA ARG A 26 6.05 19.86 31.35
C ARG A 26 4.67 19.31 31.73
N SER A 27 4.57 18.57 32.83
CA SER A 27 3.31 18.00 33.32
C SER A 27 2.30 19.09 33.71
N GLU A 28 2.76 20.17 34.37
CA GLU A 28 1.91 21.30 34.74
C GLU A 28 1.36 21.99 33.48
N HIS A 29 2.21 22.28 32.50
CA HIS A 29 1.79 22.92 31.25
C HIS A 29 0.81 22.06 30.45
N LEU A 30 1.04 20.76 30.35
CA LEU A 30 0.10 19.81 29.73
C LEU A 30 -1.23 19.80 30.46
N SER A 31 -1.22 19.86 31.80
CA SER A 31 -2.43 19.84 32.62
C SER A 31 -3.32 21.08 32.44
N ARG A 32 -2.73 22.23 32.11
CA ARG A 32 -3.41 23.52 31.89
C ARG A 32 -3.83 23.73 30.43
N SER A 33 -3.39 22.86 29.52
CA SER A 33 -3.64 23.00 28.10
C SER A 33 -5.14 22.87 27.78
N PRO A 34 -5.71 23.75 26.92
CA PRO A 34 -7.08 23.62 26.45
C PRO A 34 -7.28 22.38 25.55
N LEU A 35 -6.19 21.76 25.09
CA LEU A 35 -6.21 20.55 24.27
C LEU A 35 -6.04 19.28 25.09
N LYS A 36 -5.95 19.38 26.43
CA LYS A 36 -5.87 18.22 27.32
C LYS A 36 -7.05 17.27 27.06
N GLY A 37 -6.77 15.98 26.92
CA GLY A 37 -7.77 14.97 26.61
C GLY A 37 -8.04 14.80 25.11
N ARG A 38 -7.75 15.80 24.25
CA ARG A 38 -8.06 15.72 22.82
C ARG A 38 -7.06 14.85 22.04
N TYR A 39 -5.80 14.86 22.45
CA TYR A 39 -4.70 14.17 21.76
C TYR A 39 -3.93 13.21 22.66
N ASP A 40 -4.52 12.84 23.80
CA ASP A 40 -3.87 11.98 24.80
C ASP A 40 -3.80 10.52 24.32
N THR A 41 -4.67 10.13 23.38
CA THR A 41 -4.69 8.78 22.82
C THR A 41 -3.69 8.68 21.67
N VAL A 42 -2.64 7.89 21.87
CA VAL A 42 -1.71 7.52 20.81
C VAL A 42 -2.43 6.61 19.83
N VAL A 43 -2.49 7.02 18.56
CA VAL A 43 -3.05 6.20 17.48
C VAL A 43 -1.89 5.68 16.65
N ASP A 44 -1.58 4.40 16.81
CA ASP A 44 -0.63 3.71 15.95
C ASP A 44 -1.39 3.08 14.77
N ARG A 45 -1.01 3.44 13.55
CA ARG A 45 -1.66 2.96 12.32
C ARG A 45 -0.71 2.03 11.60
N GLU A 46 -1.25 0.96 11.03
CA GLU A 46 -0.47 0.06 10.18
C GLU A 46 0.24 0.87 9.08
N SER A 47 1.57 0.78 9.08
CA SER A 47 2.37 1.54 8.13
C SER A 47 2.25 0.93 6.73
N ALA A 48 2.32 1.77 5.69
CA ALA A 48 2.33 1.28 4.31
C ALA A 48 3.48 0.27 4.08
N TYR A 49 4.61 0.49 4.76
CA TYR A 49 5.75 -0.42 4.72
C TYR A 49 5.40 -1.82 5.26
N GLU A 50 4.75 -1.91 6.42
CA GLU A 50 4.32 -3.20 6.99
C GLU A 50 3.35 -3.93 6.08
N LEU A 51 2.35 -3.22 5.54
CA LEU A 51 1.37 -3.79 4.61
C LEU A 51 2.02 -4.32 3.33
N LEU A 52 2.96 -3.56 2.75
CA LEU A 52 3.68 -3.98 1.55
C LEU A 52 4.60 -5.17 1.82
N LYS A 53 5.28 -5.19 2.96
CA LYS A 53 6.13 -6.32 3.37
C LYS A 53 5.30 -7.59 3.55
N GLN A 54 4.17 -7.51 4.25
CA GLN A 54 3.26 -8.65 4.42
C GLN A 54 2.76 -9.18 3.07
N ARG A 55 2.39 -8.30 2.14
CA ARG A 55 1.97 -8.71 0.77
C ARG A 55 3.10 -9.41 0.02
N ALA A 56 4.31 -8.88 0.07
CA ALA A 56 5.48 -9.49 -0.56
C ALA A 56 5.80 -10.87 0.05
N ASP A 57 5.70 -11.01 1.37
CA ASP A 57 5.93 -12.29 2.06
C ASP A 57 4.87 -13.35 1.68
N VAL A 58 3.61 -12.94 1.51
CA VAL A 58 2.52 -13.82 1.05
C VAL A 58 2.73 -14.26 -0.40
N GLU A 59 3.16 -13.35 -1.28
CA GLU A 59 3.46 -13.66 -2.68
C GLU A 59 4.69 -14.59 -2.81
N ALA A 60 5.74 -14.35 -2.03
CA ALA A 60 6.91 -15.24 -1.99
C ALA A 60 6.54 -16.67 -1.52
N LYS A 61 5.62 -16.79 -0.56
CA LYS A 61 5.13 -18.10 -0.09
C LYS A 61 4.25 -18.80 -1.12
N SER A 62 3.36 -18.07 -1.82
CA SER A 62 2.46 -18.65 -2.83
C SER A 62 3.19 -19.09 -4.11
N THR A 63 4.22 -18.34 -4.51
CA THR A 63 5.09 -18.73 -5.63
C THR A 63 5.92 -19.97 -5.27
N ALA A 64 6.45 -20.05 -4.05
CA ALA A 64 7.19 -21.21 -3.56
C ALA A 64 6.32 -22.49 -3.45
N SER A 65 5.04 -22.38 -3.07
CA SER A 65 4.12 -23.53 -3.03
C SER A 65 3.71 -23.99 -4.43
N THR A 66 3.48 -23.06 -5.36
CA THR A 66 3.15 -23.37 -6.76
C THR A 66 4.32 -24.03 -7.50
N ALA A 67 5.55 -23.59 -7.23
CA ALA A 67 6.77 -24.20 -7.77
C ALA A 67 7.00 -25.63 -7.22
N ARG A 68 6.63 -25.93 -5.97
CA ARG A 68 6.71 -27.29 -5.42
C ARG A 68 5.62 -28.21 -5.98
N SER A 69 4.39 -27.72 -6.14
CA SER A 69 3.30 -28.50 -6.72
C SER A 69 3.55 -28.89 -8.19
N SER A 70 4.18 -28.03 -8.97
CA SER A 70 4.50 -28.30 -10.38
C SER A 70 5.72 -29.23 -10.57
N LYS A 71 6.54 -29.44 -9.53
CA LYS A 71 7.68 -30.37 -9.56
C LYS A 71 7.26 -31.82 -9.30
N ASN A 72 6.16 -32.04 -8.57
CA ASN A 72 5.61 -33.38 -8.31
C ASN A 72 4.65 -33.90 -9.40
N SER A 73 4.28 -33.08 -10.39
CA SER A 73 3.39 -33.49 -11.49
C SER A 73 4.12 -33.73 -12.82
N ARG A 74 5.46 -33.78 -12.83
CA ARG A 74 6.22 -34.20 -14.03
C ARG A 74 6.22 -35.72 -14.14
N GLY A 75 5.08 -36.26 -14.54
CA GLY A 75 5.01 -37.57 -15.19
C GLY A 75 5.86 -37.58 -16.47
N PRO A 76 6.26 -38.76 -16.98
CA PRO A 76 7.16 -38.90 -18.11
C PRO A 76 6.63 -38.10 -19.32
N GLY A 77 7.54 -37.42 -20.01
CA GLY A 77 7.25 -36.40 -21.01
C GLY A 77 6.19 -36.84 -22.03
N ARG A 78 5.12 -36.04 -22.16
CA ARG A 78 4.16 -36.16 -23.26
C ARG A 78 4.89 -36.01 -24.59
N PRO A 79 4.62 -36.86 -25.59
CA PRO A 79 5.22 -36.74 -26.92
C PRO A 79 4.85 -35.38 -27.52
N ARG A 80 5.81 -34.78 -28.24
CA ARG A 80 5.66 -33.48 -28.88
C ARG A 80 4.42 -33.50 -29.78
N GLN A 81 3.46 -32.63 -29.49
CA GLN A 81 2.26 -32.47 -30.32
C GLN A 81 2.69 -32.13 -31.75
N SER A 82 2.14 -32.84 -32.73
CA SER A 82 2.39 -32.55 -34.14
C SER A 82 1.78 -31.18 -34.48
N VAL A 83 2.36 -30.49 -35.46
CA VAL A 83 1.93 -29.14 -35.88
C VAL A 83 0.43 -29.09 -36.20
N LEU A 84 -0.12 -30.21 -36.70
CA LEU A 84 -1.55 -30.36 -36.96
C LEU A 84 -2.37 -30.32 -35.67
N GLU A 85 -1.95 -31.05 -34.63
CA GLU A 85 -2.62 -31.09 -33.33
C GLU A 85 -2.57 -29.74 -32.60
N ALA A 86 -1.46 -29.01 -32.75
CA ALA A 86 -1.31 -27.66 -32.21
C ALA A 86 -2.26 -26.64 -32.89
N MET A 87 -2.45 -26.75 -34.21
CA MET A 87 -3.39 -25.91 -34.94
C MET A 87 -4.85 -26.23 -34.59
N THR A 88 -5.24 -27.51 -34.50
CA THR A 88 -6.60 -27.90 -34.11
C THR A 88 -6.94 -27.42 -32.69
N LYS A 89 -6.01 -27.60 -31.73
CA LYS A 89 -6.21 -27.20 -30.34
C LYS A 89 -6.27 -25.67 -30.17
N SER A 90 -5.54 -24.93 -30.99
CA SER A 90 -5.57 -23.46 -31.01
C SER A 90 -6.87 -22.92 -31.60
N ALA A 91 -7.38 -23.52 -32.69
CA ALA A 91 -8.66 -23.15 -33.29
C ALA A 91 -9.84 -23.41 -32.33
N VAL A 92 -9.85 -24.53 -31.61
CA VAL A 92 -10.88 -24.83 -30.61
C VAL A 92 -10.87 -23.81 -29.45
N ARG A 93 -9.69 -23.33 -29.03
CA ARG A 93 -9.57 -22.39 -27.90
C ARG A 93 -9.90 -20.94 -28.28
N SER A 94 -9.63 -20.52 -29.51
CA SER A 94 -9.96 -19.18 -30.00
C SER A 94 -11.43 -19.04 -30.38
N ILE A 95 -12.03 -20.09 -30.95
CA ILE A 95 -13.45 -20.12 -31.31
C ILE A 95 -14.33 -20.29 -30.06
N GLY A 96 -13.89 -21.07 -29.07
CA GLY A 96 -14.69 -21.34 -27.87
C GLY A 96 -14.85 -20.17 -26.89
N SER A 97 -13.90 -19.25 -26.82
CA SER A 97 -13.90 -18.18 -25.80
C SER A 97 -14.54 -16.87 -26.24
N SER A 98 -14.65 -16.63 -27.56
CA SER A 98 -15.20 -15.39 -28.15
C SER A 98 -16.67 -15.52 -28.53
N LEU A 99 -17.05 -16.59 -29.23
CA LEU A 99 -18.45 -16.89 -29.57
C LEU A 99 -19.27 -17.30 -28.34
N GLY A 100 -18.65 -17.95 -27.35
CA GLY A 100 -19.34 -18.40 -26.13
C GLY A 100 -19.92 -17.25 -25.30
N ARG A 101 -19.19 -16.14 -25.15
CA ARG A 101 -19.67 -14.98 -24.35
C ARG A 101 -20.78 -14.20 -25.05
N GLN A 102 -20.76 -14.15 -26.38
CA GLN A 102 -21.80 -13.47 -27.16
C GLN A 102 -23.11 -14.28 -27.20
N ILE A 103 -23.02 -15.61 -27.30
CA ILE A 103 -24.20 -16.50 -27.24
C ILE A 103 -24.83 -16.45 -25.84
N VAL A 104 -24.01 -16.54 -24.79
CA VAL A 104 -24.50 -16.45 -23.40
C VAL A 104 -25.16 -15.10 -23.12
N ARG A 105 -24.60 -13.99 -23.58
CA ARG A 105 -25.20 -12.67 -23.35
C ARG A 105 -26.42 -12.39 -24.27
N GLY A 106 -26.43 -12.95 -25.47
CA GLY A 106 -27.53 -12.77 -26.44
C GLY A 106 -28.78 -13.57 -26.07
N ILE A 107 -28.62 -14.82 -25.64
CA ILE A 107 -29.77 -15.69 -25.30
C ILE A 107 -30.24 -15.43 -23.86
N LEU A 108 -29.31 -15.28 -22.91
CA LEU A 108 -29.67 -15.07 -21.50
C LEU A 108 -30.13 -13.61 -21.23
N GLY A 109 -29.61 -12.65 -22.00
CA GLY A 109 -30.00 -11.24 -21.90
C GLY A 109 -31.38 -10.91 -22.48
N SER A 110 -31.87 -11.70 -23.45
CA SER A 110 -33.20 -11.49 -24.07
C SER A 110 -34.34 -12.09 -23.24
N LEU A 111 -34.06 -13.11 -22.41
CA LEU A 111 -35.07 -13.75 -21.55
C LEU A 111 -35.17 -13.13 -20.15
N LEU A 112 -34.10 -12.52 -19.62
CA LEU A 112 -34.09 -11.98 -18.25
C LEU A 112 -34.14 -10.43 -18.19
N GLY A 113 -34.03 -9.75 -19.32
CA GLY A 113 -33.91 -8.28 -19.41
C GLY A 113 -35.21 -7.54 -19.75
N LYS A 114 -36.32 -7.84 -19.07
CA LYS A 114 -37.55 -7.02 -19.13
C LYS A 114 -38.22 -6.92 -17.76
N SER A 115 -37.71 -6.02 -16.92
CA SER A 115 -38.46 -5.47 -15.79
C SER A 115 -37.87 -4.12 -15.39
N ARG A 116 -38.55 -3.06 -15.82
CA ARG A 116 -38.57 -1.68 -15.31
C ARG A 116 -37.25 -0.91 -15.31
#